data_AF-A0AA39UEK3-F1
#
_entry.id   AF-A0AA39UEK3-F1
#
_cell.length_a   1.000
_cell.length_b   1.000
_cell.length_c   1.000
_cell.angle_alpha   90.00
_cell.angle_beta   90.00
_cell.angle_gamma   90.00
#
_symmetry.space_group_name_H-M   'P 1'
#
loop_
_entity.id
_entity.type
_entity.pdbx_description
1 polymer ?
#
loop_
_entity_poly.entity_id
_entity_poly.type
_entity_poly.pdbx_seq_one_letter_code
_entity_poly.pdbx_strand_id
1 'polypeptide(L)'
;MNSPNERPDHIPSDSDVLSVKRLLNNCGLPVEIIDDTLDDAQYWPSIHTGRSQVERAAAYHHVGQRFFNADWCYVISPPIPQDVKVRAVKFVTESCDQGWGGEPGHQGTYEGSWTWFEAAIIRGDPWWLNEVLERPIDLYGTRLAEDVRNAVRAAEVQSHEEEGSRWHVGVNVTADGSYKKHTNVWLPTDEGIKQQSLRGLLGLSHEFVRLLEPGDRVALMARAMFPGWSNKVKSASIDIFYA
;
A
#
# COMPACT_ATOMS: atom_id res chain seq x y z
N MET A 1 -19.12 -1.52 24.79
CA MET A 1 -20.31 -2.25 24.30
C MET A 1 -19.95 -2.73 22.91
N ASN A 2 -19.59 -4.00 22.74
CA ASN A 2 -19.22 -4.55 21.44
C ASN A 2 -20.46 -5.22 20.85
N SER A 3 -20.96 -4.71 19.72
CA SER A 3 -21.99 -5.37 18.94
C SER A 3 -21.45 -6.72 18.41
N PRO A 4 -22.05 -7.88 18.71
CA PRO A 4 -21.46 -9.18 18.40
C PRO A 4 -21.87 -9.76 17.03
N ASN A 5 -22.26 -8.93 16.06
CA ASN A 5 -22.96 -9.42 14.86
C ASN A 5 -22.52 -8.82 13.51
N GLU A 6 -21.31 -8.25 13.43
CA GLU A 6 -20.71 -8.02 12.10
C GLU A 6 -20.30 -9.38 11.53
N ARG A 7 -21.12 -9.90 10.60
CA ARG A 7 -20.64 -10.93 9.69
C ARG A 7 -19.43 -10.34 8.98
N PRO A 8 -18.30 -11.07 8.87
CA PRO A 8 -17.18 -10.58 8.11
C PRO A 8 -17.66 -10.23 6.70
N ASP A 9 -17.25 -9.07 6.20
CA ASP A 9 -17.52 -8.67 4.82
C ASP A 9 -17.07 -9.81 3.90
N HIS A 10 -18.01 -10.39 3.18
CA HIS A 10 -17.71 -11.49 2.28
C HIS A 10 -17.09 -10.91 1.01
N ILE A 11 -15.81 -11.19 0.79
CA ILE A 11 -15.13 -10.88 -0.45
C ILE A 11 -15.42 -12.03 -1.44
N PRO A 12 -16.09 -11.76 -2.57
CA PRO A 12 -16.40 -12.81 -3.53
C PRO A 12 -15.14 -13.32 -4.24
N SER A 13 -15.15 -14.58 -4.67
CA SER A 13 -14.20 -15.07 -5.66
C SER A 13 -14.65 -14.72 -7.08
N ASP A 14 -13.78 -14.87 -8.08
CA ASP A 14 -14.17 -14.74 -9.49
C ASP A 14 -15.34 -15.68 -9.85
N SER A 15 -15.36 -16.90 -9.28
CA SER A 15 -16.44 -17.85 -9.47
C SER A 15 -17.76 -17.38 -8.86
N ASP A 16 -17.71 -16.70 -7.71
CA ASP A 16 -18.91 -16.17 -7.06
C ASP A 16 -19.50 -15.04 -7.92
N VAL A 17 -18.66 -14.10 -8.38
CA VAL A 17 -19.09 -13.02 -9.28
C VAL A 17 -19.69 -13.57 -10.57
N LEU A 18 -19.03 -14.54 -11.22
CA LEU A 18 -19.57 -15.19 -12.42
C LEU A 18 -20.89 -15.91 -12.15
N SER A 19 -21.04 -16.53 -10.98
CA SER A 19 -22.27 -17.22 -10.59
C SER A 19 -23.41 -16.23 -10.39
N VAL A 20 -23.16 -15.11 -9.70
CA VAL A 20 -24.15 -14.04 -9.51
C VAL A 20 -24.54 -13.43 -10.85
N LYS A 21 -23.58 -13.12 -11.73
CA LYS A 21 -23.87 -12.61 -13.08
C LYS A 21 -24.79 -13.56 -13.85
N ARG A 22 -24.51 -14.87 -13.85
CA ARG A 22 -25.35 -15.88 -14.52
C ARG A 22 -26.75 -15.96 -13.92
N LEU A 23 -26.88 -15.91 -12.59
CA LEU A 23 -28.16 -15.96 -11.91
C LEU A 23 -29.03 -14.74 -12.26
N LEU A 24 -28.46 -13.53 -12.20
CA LEU A 24 -29.16 -12.29 -12.54
C LEU A 24 -29.54 -12.25 -14.03
N ASN A 25 -28.67 -12.73 -14.91
CA ASN A 25 -28.97 -12.85 -16.33
C ASN A 25 -30.12 -13.84 -16.59
N ASN A 26 -30.16 -14.95 -15.86
CA ASN A 26 -31.27 -15.92 -15.93
C ASN A 26 -32.58 -15.36 -15.36
N CYS A 27 -32.52 -14.34 -14.51
CA CYS A 27 -33.68 -13.57 -14.06
C CYS A 27 -34.14 -12.51 -15.09
N GLY A 28 -33.47 -12.41 -16.25
CA GLY A 28 -33.85 -11.52 -17.35
C GLY A 28 -33.28 -10.11 -17.25
N LEU A 29 -32.30 -9.86 -16.37
CA LEU A 29 -31.59 -8.57 -16.35
C LEU A 29 -30.59 -8.49 -17.52
N PRO A 30 -30.53 -7.37 -18.25
CA PRO A 30 -29.47 -7.11 -19.22
C PRO A 30 -28.09 -7.08 -18.57
N VAL A 31 -27.05 -7.49 -19.30
CA VAL A 31 -25.68 -7.60 -18.78
C VAL A 31 -25.15 -6.26 -18.26
N GLU A 32 -25.52 -5.15 -18.90
CA GLU A 32 -25.10 -3.81 -18.51
C GLU A 32 -25.63 -3.45 -17.11
N ILE A 33 -26.91 -3.78 -16.85
CA ILE A 33 -27.55 -3.52 -15.54
C ILE A 33 -26.94 -4.42 -14.46
N ILE A 34 -26.58 -5.65 -14.81
CA ILE A 34 -25.90 -6.56 -13.89
C ILE A 34 -24.54 -6.01 -13.50
N ASP A 35 -23.75 -5.60 -14.49
CA ASP A 35 -22.41 -5.07 -14.27
C ASP A 35 -22.45 -3.78 -13.44
N ASP A 36 -23.36 -2.84 -13.76
CA ASP A 36 -23.56 -1.62 -12.98
C ASP A 36 -23.99 -1.94 -11.54
N THR A 37 -24.91 -2.89 -11.35
CA THR A 37 -25.38 -3.30 -10.01
C THR A 37 -24.24 -3.89 -9.17
N LEU A 38 -23.39 -4.72 -9.77
CA LEU A 38 -22.26 -5.33 -9.06
C LEU A 38 -21.15 -4.30 -8.77
N ASP A 39 -20.93 -3.34 -9.68
CA ASP A 39 -19.97 -2.25 -9.47
C ASP A 39 -20.44 -1.32 -8.34
N ASP A 40 -21.72 -0.93 -8.34
CA ASP A 40 -22.34 -0.10 -7.29
C ASP A 40 -22.34 -0.82 -5.93
N ALA A 41 -22.55 -2.14 -5.93
CA ALA A 41 -22.49 -2.96 -4.72
C ALA A 41 -21.05 -3.24 -4.24
N GLN A 42 -20.04 -2.82 -5.00
CA GLN A 42 -18.63 -3.17 -4.77
C GLN A 42 -18.41 -4.69 -4.63
N TYR A 43 -19.19 -5.47 -5.37
CA TYR A 43 -19.13 -6.93 -5.34
C TYR A 43 -18.02 -7.43 -6.27
N TRP A 44 -16.78 -7.13 -5.87
CA TRP A 44 -15.57 -7.35 -6.66
C TRP A 44 -14.72 -8.46 -6.06
N PRO A 45 -14.14 -9.37 -6.88
CA PRO A 45 -13.06 -10.21 -6.41
C PRO A 45 -11.86 -9.38 -5.98
N SER A 46 -10.99 -10.00 -5.17
CA SER A 46 -9.76 -9.36 -4.75
C SER A 46 -8.58 -10.32 -4.72
N ILE A 47 -7.40 -9.80 -5.05
CA ILE A 47 -6.13 -10.40 -4.67
C ILE A 47 -5.81 -9.95 -3.26
N HIS A 48 -5.64 -10.90 -2.34
CA HIS A 48 -5.12 -10.64 -1.01
C HIS A 48 -3.65 -11.07 -0.91
N THR A 49 -2.82 -10.24 -0.30
CA THR A 49 -1.48 -10.63 0.13
C THR A 49 -1.13 -9.94 1.44
N GLY A 50 -0.61 -10.71 2.39
CA GLY A 50 -0.26 -10.21 3.71
C GLY A 50 1.00 -10.84 4.27
N ARG A 51 1.65 -10.10 5.16
CA ARG A 51 2.83 -10.55 5.92
C ARG A 51 2.67 -10.17 7.38
N SER A 52 2.81 -11.17 8.26
CA SER A 52 2.80 -11.03 9.71
C SER A 52 4.17 -11.36 10.29
N GLN A 53 5.14 -10.46 10.10
CA GLN A 53 6.52 -10.63 10.55
C GLN A 53 6.99 -9.32 11.18
N VAL A 54 7.40 -9.38 12.45
CA VAL A 54 7.87 -8.18 13.13
C VAL A 54 9.21 -7.74 12.55
N GLU A 55 9.25 -6.53 11.99
CA GLU A 55 10.45 -5.91 11.44
C GLU A 55 10.62 -4.47 11.90
N ARG A 56 11.85 -3.98 11.81
CA ARG A 56 12.23 -2.63 12.20
C ARG A 56 12.90 -1.92 11.04
N ALA A 57 12.12 -1.11 10.34
CA ALA A 57 12.64 -0.20 9.33
C ALA A 57 13.29 1.00 10.03
N ALA A 58 14.53 0.81 10.47
CA ALA A 58 15.34 1.81 11.16
C ALA A 58 16.04 2.74 10.17
N ALA A 59 16.02 4.04 10.45
CA ALA A 59 16.65 5.03 9.60
C ALA A 59 18.16 5.03 9.78
N TYR A 60 18.90 4.83 8.69
CA TYR A 60 20.36 4.88 8.65
C TYR A 60 20.85 5.95 7.68
N HIS A 61 22.10 6.38 7.85
CA HIS A 61 22.76 7.26 6.90
C HIS A 61 23.35 6.42 5.77
N HIS A 62 22.83 6.62 4.56
CA HIS A 62 23.30 5.91 3.37
C HIS A 62 24.25 6.79 2.57
N VAL A 63 25.25 6.18 1.94
CA VAL A 63 26.20 6.90 1.06
C VAL A 63 25.42 7.57 -0.08
N GLY A 64 25.66 8.86 -0.29
CA GLY A 64 24.97 9.65 -1.33
C GLY A 64 23.63 10.24 -0.91
N GLN A 65 23.12 9.94 0.29
CA GLN A 65 21.88 10.52 0.81
C GLN A 65 22.16 11.70 1.75
N ARG A 66 21.30 12.72 1.67
CA ARG A 66 21.41 13.92 2.51
C ARG A 66 20.90 13.70 3.94
N PHE A 67 19.98 12.76 4.11
CA PHE A 67 19.30 12.51 5.38
C PHE A 67 19.29 11.01 5.72
N PHE A 68 19.13 10.71 7.01
CA PHE A 68 18.88 9.36 7.48
C PHE A 68 17.51 8.91 6.99
N ASN A 69 17.43 7.73 6.39
CA ASN A 69 16.17 7.17 5.93
C ASN A 69 16.12 5.64 6.11
N ALA A 70 14.90 5.12 6.15
CA ALA A 70 14.60 3.70 5.99
C ALA A 70 13.73 3.51 4.75
N ASP A 71 13.98 2.46 3.98
CA ASP A 71 13.20 2.11 2.80
C ASP A 71 12.99 0.62 2.66
N TRP A 72 12.09 0.10 3.49
CA TRP A 72 11.89 -1.33 3.57
C TRP A 72 10.71 -1.74 2.71
N CYS A 73 10.95 -2.56 1.68
CA CYS A 73 9.85 -3.21 0.97
C CYS A 73 9.32 -4.31 1.87
N TYR A 74 8.17 -4.08 2.51
CA TYR A 74 7.66 -4.99 3.54
C TYR A 74 6.77 -6.08 2.94
N VAL A 75 5.92 -5.73 1.97
CA VAL A 75 5.05 -6.68 1.28
C VAL A 75 4.83 -6.21 -0.16
N ILE A 76 4.70 -7.15 -1.07
CA ILE A 76 4.39 -6.92 -2.49
C ILE A 76 3.31 -7.90 -2.92
N SER A 77 2.34 -7.43 -3.71
CA SER A 77 1.28 -8.29 -4.24
C SER A 77 1.80 -9.22 -5.35
N PRO A 78 1.08 -10.31 -5.67
CA PRO A 78 1.23 -10.97 -6.96
C PRO A 78 0.80 -10.02 -8.10
N PRO A 79 1.14 -10.34 -9.36
CA PRO A 79 0.74 -9.53 -10.49
C PRO A 79 -0.79 -9.47 -10.61
N ILE A 80 -1.29 -8.29 -10.98
CA ILE A 80 -2.71 -8.08 -11.27
C ILE A 80 -3.13 -8.99 -12.44
N PRO A 81 -4.30 -9.64 -12.40
CA PRO A 81 -4.74 -10.56 -13.45
C PRO A 81 -4.86 -9.86 -14.80
N GLN A 82 -4.86 -10.65 -15.88
CA GLN A 82 -5.15 -10.14 -17.22
C GLN A 82 -6.64 -9.82 -17.37
N ASP A 83 -6.95 -8.89 -18.28
CA ASP A 83 -8.33 -8.54 -18.67
C ASP A 83 -9.25 -8.04 -17.54
N VAL A 84 -8.68 -7.43 -16.49
CA VAL A 84 -9.45 -6.83 -15.38
C VAL A 84 -9.14 -5.34 -15.23
N LYS A 85 -10.07 -4.60 -14.63
CA LYS A 85 -9.87 -3.20 -14.23
C LYS A 85 -9.81 -3.10 -12.72
N VAL A 86 -8.75 -2.48 -12.18
CA VAL A 86 -8.65 -2.23 -10.73
C VAL A 86 -9.71 -1.23 -10.30
N ARG A 87 -10.42 -1.56 -9.21
CA ARG A 87 -11.51 -0.76 -8.63
C ARG A 87 -11.15 -0.16 -7.29
N ALA A 88 -10.29 -0.83 -6.52
CA ALA A 88 -9.79 -0.29 -5.28
C ALA A 88 -8.47 -0.97 -4.88
N VAL A 89 -7.67 -0.26 -4.09
CA VAL A 89 -6.53 -0.85 -3.37
C VAL A 89 -6.69 -0.54 -1.90
N LYS A 90 -6.61 -1.57 -1.05
CA LYS A 90 -6.70 -1.43 0.40
C LYS A 90 -5.39 -1.88 1.04
N PHE A 91 -4.89 -1.03 1.92
CA PHE A 91 -3.75 -1.32 2.77
C PHE A 91 -4.22 -1.48 4.20
N VAL A 92 -3.77 -2.55 4.85
CA VAL A 92 -3.92 -2.71 6.30
C VAL A 92 -2.53 -2.82 6.88
N THR A 93 -2.23 -2.02 7.90
CA THR A 93 -0.94 -2.06 8.60
C THR A 93 -1.17 -2.21 10.09
N GLU A 94 -0.30 -2.93 10.77
CA GLU A 94 -0.19 -2.95 12.22
C GLU A 94 1.24 -2.56 12.59
N SER A 95 1.43 -1.33 13.06
CA SER A 95 2.76 -0.74 13.27
C SER A 95 2.76 0.30 14.38
N CYS A 96 3.95 0.72 14.77
CA CYS A 96 4.15 1.84 15.67
C CYS A 96 5.48 2.55 15.42
N ASP A 97 5.59 3.73 16.02
CA ASP A 97 6.81 4.51 16.03
C ASP A 97 7.82 3.91 17.04
N GLN A 98 9.01 4.50 17.14
CA GLN A 98 10.01 4.10 18.13
C GLN A 98 9.56 4.35 19.58
N GLY A 99 8.66 5.32 19.79
CA GLY A 99 7.99 5.62 21.08
C GLY A 99 8.49 6.88 21.78
N TRP A 100 9.24 7.74 21.09
CA TRP A 100 9.74 9.02 21.60
C TRP A 100 10.05 9.97 20.43
N GLY A 101 10.29 11.26 20.70
CA GLY A 101 10.67 12.23 19.67
C GLY A 101 9.48 13.04 19.14
N GLY A 102 9.63 13.59 17.94
CA GLY A 102 8.66 14.53 17.36
C GLY A 102 8.76 15.94 17.94
N GLU A 103 8.00 16.87 17.36
CA GLU A 103 7.93 18.24 17.86
C GLU A 103 7.01 18.33 19.10
N PRO A 104 7.27 19.27 20.02
CA PRO A 104 6.41 19.48 21.19
C PRO A 104 4.96 19.71 20.77
N GLY A 105 4.03 19.00 21.42
CA GLY A 105 2.59 19.14 21.18
C GLY A 105 1.98 18.10 20.25
N HIS A 106 2.79 17.28 19.55
CA HIS A 106 2.27 16.25 18.64
C HIS A 106 2.28 14.82 19.22
N GLN A 107 2.78 14.62 20.44
CA GLN A 107 2.81 13.30 21.08
C GLN A 107 1.41 12.69 21.17
N GLY A 108 1.28 11.43 20.73
CA GLY A 108 0.00 10.71 20.72
C GLY A 108 -0.94 11.12 19.58
N THR A 109 -0.49 11.99 18.67
CA THR A 109 -1.22 12.40 17.45
C THR A 109 -0.58 11.78 16.20
N TYR A 110 -1.15 12.05 15.03
CA TYR A 110 -0.54 11.70 13.73
C TYR A 110 0.30 12.83 13.12
N GLU A 111 0.30 14.00 13.74
CA GLU A 111 1.09 15.14 13.29
C GLU A 111 2.56 14.96 13.69
N GLY A 112 3.50 15.53 12.93
CA GLY A 112 4.93 15.45 13.26
C GLY A 112 5.55 14.04 13.23
N SER A 113 4.85 13.04 12.69
CA SER A 113 5.34 11.66 12.60
C SER A 113 6.34 11.51 11.46
N TRP A 114 7.48 10.88 11.77
CA TRP A 114 8.53 10.53 10.81
C TRP A 114 8.72 9.01 10.68
N THR A 115 7.65 8.25 10.97
CA THR A 115 7.50 6.86 10.54
C THR A 115 6.17 6.69 9.80
N TRP A 116 6.25 6.16 8.57
CA TRP A 116 5.11 6.14 7.65
C TRP A 116 5.20 5.00 6.64
N PHE A 117 4.21 4.93 5.77
CA PHE A 117 4.16 4.00 4.65
C PHE A 117 3.96 4.71 3.31
N GLU A 118 4.59 4.17 2.28
CA GLU A 118 4.40 4.56 0.88
C GLU A 118 3.96 3.34 0.06
N ALA A 119 3.18 3.55 -0.99
CA ALA A 119 2.90 2.52 -2.00
C ALA A 119 3.62 2.84 -3.30
N ALA A 120 4.07 1.81 -4.00
CA ALA A 120 4.66 1.91 -5.34
C ALA A 120 4.03 0.89 -6.28
N ILE A 121 3.89 1.27 -7.55
CA ILE A 121 3.51 0.36 -8.63
C ILE A 121 4.80 -0.22 -9.22
N ILE A 122 4.92 -1.53 -9.20
CA ILE A 122 6.09 -2.25 -9.70
C ILE A 122 5.72 -2.92 -11.02
N ARG A 123 6.35 -2.47 -12.10
CA ARG A 123 6.12 -2.98 -13.45
C ARG A 123 7.28 -3.87 -13.89
N GLY A 124 6.96 -5.06 -14.38
CA GLY A 124 7.94 -6.09 -14.75
C GLY A 124 8.40 -6.94 -13.56
N ASP A 125 9.55 -7.61 -13.72
CA ASP A 125 10.07 -8.59 -12.76
C ASP A 125 11.48 -8.19 -12.29
N PRO A 126 11.59 -7.22 -11.35
CA PRO A 126 12.88 -6.81 -10.86
C PRO A 126 13.56 -7.96 -10.08
N TRP A 127 14.89 -8.01 -10.12
CA TRP A 127 15.68 -9.09 -9.52
C TRP A 127 15.41 -9.28 -8.01
N TRP A 128 15.06 -8.21 -7.29
CA TRP A 128 14.78 -8.22 -5.85
C TRP A 128 13.38 -8.73 -5.51
N LEU A 129 12.50 -8.94 -6.49
CA LEU A 129 11.12 -9.37 -6.28
C LEU A 129 11.07 -10.66 -5.44
N ASN A 130 11.89 -11.65 -5.79
CA ASN A 130 11.93 -12.93 -5.07
C ASN A 130 12.38 -12.78 -3.62
N GLU A 131 13.27 -11.84 -3.34
CA GLU A 131 13.73 -11.60 -1.96
C GLU A 131 12.61 -11.01 -1.10
N VAL A 132 11.84 -10.06 -1.65
CA VAL A 132 10.68 -9.45 -0.96
C VAL A 132 9.59 -10.45 -0.69
N LEU A 133 9.40 -11.44 -1.57
CA LEU A 133 8.39 -12.50 -1.35
C LEU A 133 8.73 -13.32 -0.10
N GLU A 134 10.01 -13.59 0.14
CA GLU A 134 10.44 -14.36 1.32
C GLU A 134 10.45 -13.52 2.59
N ARG A 135 11.01 -12.30 2.56
CA ARG A 135 11.20 -11.44 3.75
C ARG A 135 11.13 -9.96 3.40
N PRO A 136 10.82 -9.07 4.36
CA PRO A 136 11.02 -7.65 4.16
C PRO A 136 12.49 -7.36 3.86
N ILE A 137 12.75 -6.48 2.90
CA ILE A 137 14.12 -6.11 2.52
C ILE A 137 14.33 -4.61 2.67
N ASP A 138 15.50 -4.24 3.18
CA ASP A 138 15.98 -2.87 3.12
C ASP A 138 16.57 -2.59 1.74
N LEU A 139 15.85 -1.83 0.93
CA LEU A 139 16.29 -1.46 -0.42
C LEU A 139 17.49 -0.49 -0.40
N TYR A 140 17.80 0.13 0.74
CA TYR A 140 18.98 0.97 0.93
C TYR A 140 20.09 0.30 1.74
N GLY A 141 19.73 -0.55 2.71
CA GLY A 141 20.65 -1.14 3.70
C GLY A 141 21.46 -2.34 3.21
N THR A 142 21.11 -2.90 2.05
CA THR A 142 22.00 -3.78 1.32
C THR A 142 23.16 -2.94 0.78
N ARG A 143 24.39 -3.45 0.79
CA ARG A 143 25.60 -2.77 0.23
C ARG A 143 25.54 -2.67 -1.30
N LEU A 144 24.38 -2.31 -1.83
CA LEU A 144 24.08 -2.17 -3.21
C LEU A 144 24.78 -0.91 -3.72
N ALA A 145 25.55 -1.07 -4.79
CA ALA A 145 26.10 0.04 -5.54
C ALA A 145 24.96 0.98 -5.98
N GLU A 146 25.27 2.26 -6.23
CA GLU A 146 24.30 3.26 -6.72
C GLU A 146 23.48 2.75 -7.91
N ASP A 147 24.14 2.05 -8.83
CA ASP A 147 23.52 1.46 -10.02
C ASP A 147 22.38 0.49 -9.67
N VAL A 148 22.50 -0.24 -8.56
CA VAL A 148 21.46 -1.17 -8.14
C VAL A 148 20.29 -0.43 -7.48
N ARG A 149 20.53 0.66 -6.75
CA ARG A 149 19.45 1.52 -6.26
C ARG A 149 18.66 2.14 -7.40
N ASN A 150 19.36 2.61 -8.43
CA ASN A 150 18.73 3.12 -9.65
C ASN A 150 17.91 2.03 -10.33
N ALA A 151 18.43 0.79 -10.40
CA ALA A 151 17.69 -0.35 -10.94
C ALA A 151 16.45 -0.72 -10.10
N VAL A 152 16.50 -0.56 -8.78
CA VAL A 152 15.32 -0.74 -7.90
C VAL A 152 14.24 0.27 -8.26
N ARG A 153 14.60 1.55 -8.39
CA ARG A 153 13.68 2.63 -8.76
C ARG A 153 13.19 2.56 -10.19
N ALA A 154 13.97 1.97 -11.10
CA ALA A 154 13.60 1.84 -12.50
C ALA A 154 12.36 0.96 -12.73
N ALA A 155 12.03 0.07 -11.77
CA ALA A 155 10.81 -0.73 -11.82
C ALA A 155 9.58 0.00 -11.26
N GLU A 156 9.75 1.14 -10.58
CA GLU A 156 8.66 1.92 -10.02
C GLU A 156 8.03 2.83 -11.10
N VAL A 157 6.72 2.72 -11.31
CA VAL A 157 5.99 3.59 -12.25
C VAL A 157 5.90 5.01 -11.69
N GLN A 158 6.21 6.00 -12.52
CA GLN A 158 6.14 7.42 -12.15
C GLN A 158 4.69 7.92 -12.20
N SER A 159 4.37 8.85 -11.30
CA SER A 159 3.17 9.66 -11.39
C SER A 159 3.18 10.49 -12.68
N HIS A 160 1.99 10.67 -13.25
CA HIS A 160 1.75 11.58 -14.36
C HIS A 160 1.36 12.99 -13.86
N GLU A 161 0.93 13.10 -12.60
CA GLU A 161 0.48 14.36 -12.00
C GLU A 161 1.58 15.14 -11.27
N GLU A 162 2.58 14.46 -10.67
CA GLU A 162 3.67 15.08 -9.90
C GLU A 162 4.99 14.30 -10.06
N GLU A 163 6.13 14.92 -9.74
CA GLU A 163 7.43 14.23 -9.76
C GLU A 163 7.50 13.18 -8.63
N GLY A 164 7.66 11.91 -9.00
CA GLY A 164 7.88 10.81 -8.09
C GLY A 164 7.11 9.54 -8.46
N SER A 165 7.39 8.45 -7.75
CA SER A 165 6.82 7.11 -8.00
C SER A 165 6.20 6.46 -6.77
N ARG A 166 5.94 7.24 -5.72
CA ARG A 166 5.56 6.71 -4.41
C ARG A 166 4.46 7.52 -3.76
N TRP A 167 3.36 6.86 -3.45
CA TRP A 167 2.15 7.48 -2.91
C TRP A 167 2.06 7.30 -1.41
N HIS A 168 1.67 8.35 -0.70
CA HIS A 168 1.60 8.33 0.76
C HIS A 168 0.41 7.48 1.24
N VAL A 169 0.68 6.40 1.99
CA VAL A 169 -0.35 5.50 2.53
C VAL A 169 -0.84 5.95 3.90
N GLY A 170 0.05 6.34 4.79
CA GLY A 170 -0.32 6.76 6.14
C GLY A 170 0.88 6.82 7.09
N VAL A 171 0.68 7.43 8.26
CA VAL A 171 1.70 7.66 9.28
C VAL A 171 1.40 6.90 10.58
N ASN A 172 2.43 6.57 11.35
CA ASN A 172 2.24 6.07 12.72
C ASN A 172 1.89 7.21 13.67
N VAL A 173 1.35 6.85 14.84
CA VAL A 173 1.17 7.78 15.96
C VAL A 173 2.54 8.23 16.48
N THR A 174 2.74 9.54 16.54
CA THR A 174 3.99 10.19 16.93
C THR A 174 4.33 9.90 18.38
N ALA A 175 5.58 9.44 18.59
CA ALA A 175 6.12 9.15 19.93
C ALA A 175 5.27 8.16 20.74
N ASP A 176 4.59 7.23 20.07
CA ASP A 176 3.87 6.11 20.69
C ASP A 176 4.47 4.78 20.20
N GLY A 177 4.98 3.99 21.15
CA GLY A 177 5.58 2.68 20.88
C GLY A 177 4.59 1.52 20.87
N SER A 178 3.29 1.78 21.01
CA SER A 178 2.25 0.76 21.00
C SER A 178 1.71 0.52 19.59
N TYR A 179 1.67 -0.76 19.17
CA TYR A 179 1.14 -1.15 17.87
C TYR A 179 -0.29 -0.67 17.69
N LYS A 180 -0.54 0.02 16.57
CA LYS A 180 -1.87 0.44 16.12
C LYS A 180 -2.16 -0.20 14.77
N LYS A 181 -3.43 -0.48 14.53
CA LYS A 181 -3.90 -0.98 13.24
C LYS A 181 -4.49 0.18 12.44
N HIS A 182 -4.04 0.35 11.20
CA HIS A 182 -4.56 1.34 10.25
C HIS A 182 -5.08 0.65 9.00
N THR A 183 -6.17 1.18 8.45
CA THR A 183 -6.75 0.74 7.19
C THR A 183 -6.88 1.96 6.29
N ASN A 184 -6.30 1.89 5.09
CA ASN A 184 -6.42 2.89 4.05
C ASN A 184 -7.01 2.23 2.81
N VAL A 185 -8.08 2.78 2.26
CA VAL A 185 -8.72 2.31 1.02
C VAL A 185 -8.60 3.43 0.01
N TRP A 186 -8.11 3.10 -1.18
CA TRP A 186 -7.97 4.02 -2.30
C TRP A 186 -8.90 3.60 -3.42
N LEU A 187 -9.75 4.52 -3.83
CA LEU A 187 -10.64 4.41 -4.98
C LEU A 187 -10.12 5.28 -6.13
N PRO A 188 -10.43 4.94 -7.40
CA PRO A 188 -10.05 5.77 -8.55
C PRO A 188 -10.77 7.14 -8.57
N THR A 189 -11.71 7.37 -7.66
CA THR A 189 -12.46 8.62 -7.50
C THR A 189 -11.98 9.45 -6.30
N ASP A 190 -11.04 8.94 -5.50
CA ASP A 190 -10.58 9.59 -4.27
C ASP A 190 -9.60 10.74 -4.57
N GLU A 191 -10.13 11.83 -5.11
CA GLU A 191 -9.36 13.04 -5.40
C GLU A 191 -9.06 13.80 -4.09
N GLY A 192 -7.85 13.60 -3.58
CA GLY A 192 -7.38 14.25 -2.37
C GLY A 192 -6.84 15.66 -2.60
N ILE A 193 -6.52 16.35 -1.51
CA ILE A 193 -5.82 17.64 -1.58
C ILE A 193 -4.34 17.35 -1.79
N LYS A 194 -3.82 17.69 -2.96
CA LYS A 194 -2.40 17.56 -3.29
C LYS A 194 -1.57 18.43 -2.37
N GLN A 195 -0.51 17.84 -1.81
CA GLN A 195 0.42 18.55 -0.94
C GLN A 195 1.84 18.04 -1.16
N GLN A 196 2.79 18.97 -1.28
CA GLN A 196 4.20 18.62 -1.26
C GLN A 196 4.56 18.02 0.10
N SER A 197 5.22 16.87 0.07
CA SER A 197 5.49 16.08 1.25
C SER A 197 6.79 15.29 1.08
N LEU A 198 7.55 15.16 2.15
CA LEU A 198 8.72 14.27 2.20
C LEU A 198 8.34 12.79 2.39
N ARG A 199 7.05 12.48 2.51
CA ARG A 199 6.49 11.16 2.85
C ARG A 199 5.77 10.50 1.66
N GLY A 200 6.18 10.83 0.45
CA GLY A 200 5.52 10.43 -0.80
C GLY A 200 4.43 11.39 -1.25
N LEU A 201 3.85 11.09 -2.40
CA LEU A 201 2.79 11.83 -3.08
C LEU A 201 1.50 11.79 -2.25
N LEU A 202 1.15 12.93 -1.65
CA LEU A 202 -0.02 13.07 -0.79
C LEU A 202 -1.22 13.62 -1.59
N GLY A 203 -2.39 13.03 -1.38
CA GLY A 203 -3.63 13.44 -2.06
C GLY A 203 -3.77 12.92 -3.50
N LEU A 204 -2.95 11.96 -3.90
CA LEU A 204 -2.92 11.38 -5.26
C LEU A 204 -3.31 9.89 -5.30
N SER A 205 -4.05 9.40 -4.30
CA SER A 205 -4.48 8.00 -4.22
C SER A 205 -5.32 7.55 -5.42
N HIS A 206 -6.18 8.42 -5.96
CA HIS A 206 -6.96 8.12 -7.16
C HIS A 206 -6.07 7.82 -8.37
N GLU A 207 -4.99 8.58 -8.51
CA GLU A 207 -4.04 8.44 -9.61
C GLU A 207 -3.34 7.09 -9.53
N PHE A 208 -2.88 6.71 -8.33
CA PHE A 208 -2.28 5.39 -8.09
C PHE A 208 -3.17 4.27 -8.62
N VAL A 209 -4.46 4.29 -8.28
CA VAL A 209 -5.41 3.25 -8.72
C VAL A 209 -5.64 3.30 -10.24
N ARG A 210 -5.70 4.50 -10.84
CA ARG A 210 -5.90 4.69 -12.28
C ARG A 210 -4.67 4.26 -13.11
N LEU A 211 -3.46 4.31 -12.54
CA LEU A 211 -2.21 3.94 -13.20
C LEU A 211 -1.94 2.43 -13.22
N LEU A 212 -2.61 1.65 -12.37
CA LEU A 212 -2.41 0.21 -12.32
C LEU A 212 -2.88 -0.49 -13.60
N GLU A 213 -2.00 -1.30 -14.16
CA GLU A 213 -2.26 -2.11 -15.34
C GLU A 213 -2.20 -3.61 -15.00
N PRO A 214 -2.86 -4.49 -15.79
CA PRO A 214 -2.63 -5.93 -15.71
C PRO A 214 -1.14 -6.30 -15.74
N GLY A 215 -0.73 -7.20 -14.85
CA GLY A 215 0.67 -7.59 -14.67
C GLY A 215 1.48 -6.72 -13.70
N ASP A 216 1.01 -5.51 -13.36
CA ASP A 216 1.64 -4.70 -12.32
C ASP A 216 1.49 -5.34 -10.94
N ARG A 217 2.36 -4.94 -10.02
CA ARG A 217 2.31 -5.31 -8.61
C ARG A 217 2.25 -4.07 -7.74
N VAL A 218 1.62 -4.19 -6.58
CA VAL A 218 1.60 -3.14 -5.56
C VAL A 218 2.60 -3.50 -4.48
N ALA A 219 3.57 -2.63 -4.24
CA ALA A 219 4.52 -2.75 -3.14
C ALA A 219 4.17 -1.76 -2.02
N LEU A 220 4.29 -2.21 -0.77
CA LEU A 220 4.15 -1.38 0.42
C LEU A 220 5.50 -1.19 1.11
N MET A 221 5.90 0.06 1.21
CA MET A 221 7.19 0.50 1.73
C MET A 221 7.03 1.01 3.17
N ALA A 222 7.76 0.43 4.11
CA ALA A 222 7.89 0.94 5.47
C ALA A 222 9.03 1.94 5.55
N ARG A 223 8.73 3.14 6.05
CA ARG A 223 9.62 4.31 5.99
C ARG A 223 9.85 4.90 7.37
N ALA A 224 11.04 5.44 7.57
CA ALA A 224 11.43 6.22 8.74
C ALA A 224 12.42 7.31 8.32
N MET A 225 12.44 8.46 9.00
CA MET A 225 13.37 9.55 8.74
C MET A 225 14.01 10.06 10.03
N PHE A 226 15.27 10.49 9.93
CA PHE A 226 16.12 11.04 11.00
C PHE A 226 16.82 10.01 11.90
N PRO A 227 17.97 10.39 12.52
CA PRO A 227 18.72 9.49 13.39
C PRO A 227 17.87 8.94 14.54
N GLY A 228 17.93 7.62 14.73
CA GLY A 228 17.24 6.93 15.83
C GLY A 228 15.75 6.63 15.60
N TRP A 229 15.16 7.12 14.51
CA TRP A 229 13.79 6.77 14.14
C TRP A 229 13.71 5.37 13.54
N SER A 230 12.62 4.67 13.85
CA SER A 230 12.41 3.30 13.39
C SER A 230 10.92 3.01 13.32
N ASN A 231 10.43 2.67 12.13
CA ASN A 231 9.07 2.17 11.96
C ASN A 231 9.06 0.68 12.35
N LYS A 232 8.34 0.33 13.41
CA LYS A 232 8.19 -1.06 13.86
C LYS A 232 6.90 -1.60 13.24
N VAL A 233 7.05 -2.51 12.29
CA VAL A 233 5.91 -3.12 11.59
C VAL A 233 5.72 -4.52 12.15
N LYS A 234 4.51 -4.86 12.58
CA LYS A 234 4.16 -6.19 13.06
C LYS A 234 3.46 -7.01 11.98
N SER A 235 2.56 -6.38 11.24
CA SER A 235 1.92 -6.98 10.08
C SER A 235 1.50 -5.92 9.06
N ALA A 236 1.36 -6.33 7.81
CA ALA A 236 0.69 -5.54 6.79
C ALA A 236 0.07 -6.42 5.71
N SER A 237 -0.97 -5.94 5.06
CA SER A 237 -1.59 -6.57 3.90
C SER A 237 -2.02 -5.56 2.85
N ILE A 238 -2.12 -6.06 1.61
CA ILE A 238 -2.63 -5.37 0.44
C ILE A 238 -3.78 -6.21 -0.10
N ASP A 239 -4.92 -5.58 -0.33
CA ASP A 239 -6.02 -6.13 -1.11
C ASP A 239 -6.19 -5.30 -2.38
N ILE A 240 -6.17 -5.94 -3.55
CA ILE A 240 -6.43 -5.28 -4.84
C ILE A 240 -7.75 -5.81 -5.37
N PHE A 241 -8.75 -4.94 -5.42
CA PHE A 241 -10.10 -5.25 -5.91
C PHE A 241 -10.19 -4.92 -7.39
N TYR A 242 -10.84 -5.78 -8.16
CA TYR A 242 -10.95 -5.63 -9.62
C TYR A 242 -12.29 -6.14 -10.15
N ALA A 243 -12.65 -5.72 -11.36
CA ALA A 243 -13.88 -6.14 -12.05
C ALA A 243 -13.64 -6.32 -13.55
#